data_AF-A0A0F9JQU9-F1
#
_entry.id   AF-A0A0F9JQU9-F1
#
_cell.length_a   1.000
_cell.length_b   1.000
_cell.length_c   1.000
_cell.angle_alpha   90.00
_cell.angle_beta   90.00
_cell.angle_gamma   90.00
#
_symmetry.space_group_name_H-M   'P 1'
#
loop_
_entity.id
_entity.type
_entity.pdbx_description
1 polymer ?
#
loop_
_entity_poly.entity_id
_entity_poly.type
_entity_poly.pdbx_seq_one_letter_code
_entity_poly.pdbx_strand_id
1 'polypeptide(L)'
;MKKILVGCNVLTSIDSIAYPSHCQNWYNWGRYLKDYDFFFNAPRRTSIDNMRNMSAKIAMEQECEYLFFYDDDCFFPTDTLQRLIAHNKEIVAGLTFIRAYPFEPMVFSYLGEKNNGNAILDYDTKVIGKTELYPCNAVGFSCVLIKTSILLKMKPPFFVTGAGTTEDVYFCIRAQKELGISIYCDPTVEVTHIVDRYAVKTTNRDRILKFEKDVHFKGKEIDLSARGKEYIEYCQDRLTAKVEG
;
A
#
# COMPACT_ATOMS: atom_id res chain seq x y z
N MET A 1 10.88 8.70 26.69
CA MET A 1 10.81 9.05 25.26
C MET A 1 9.71 8.23 24.63
N LYS A 2 8.94 8.79 23.69
CA LYS A 2 7.94 8.02 22.94
C LYS A 2 8.66 7.13 21.92
N LYS A 3 8.04 6.06 21.45
CA LYS A 3 8.70 5.09 20.55
C LYS A 3 7.90 4.90 19.27
N ILE A 4 8.58 4.84 18.13
CA ILE A 4 7.99 4.49 16.84
C ILE A 4 8.71 3.25 16.31
N LEU A 5 7.96 2.19 16.03
CA LEU A 5 8.48 1.08 15.22
C LEU A 5 8.25 1.40 13.75
N VAL A 6 9.31 1.35 12.97
CA VAL A 6 9.28 1.45 11.52
C VAL A 6 9.44 0.04 10.94
N GLY A 7 8.39 -0.46 10.30
CA GLY A 7 8.40 -1.74 9.59
C GLY A 7 8.63 -1.54 8.10
N CYS A 8 9.56 -2.31 7.51
CA CYS A 8 9.78 -2.31 6.07
C CYS A 8 9.92 -3.75 5.57
N ASN A 9 9.15 -4.12 4.53
CA ASN A 9 9.25 -5.45 3.95
C ASN A 9 10.41 -5.49 2.96
N VAL A 10 11.50 -6.16 3.32
CA VAL A 10 12.65 -6.34 2.43
C VAL A 10 12.73 -7.81 2.03
N LEU A 11 12.29 -8.12 0.81
CA LEU A 11 12.32 -9.49 0.29
C LEU A 11 13.76 -9.93 0.00
N THR A 12 14.50 -9.14 -0.78
CA THR A 12 15.87 -9.48 -1.19
C THR A 12 16.85 -8.34 -1.00
N SER A 13 16.44 -7.11 -1.31
CA SER A 13 17.30 -5.93 -1.40
C SER A 13 16.44 -4.69 -1.43
N ILE A 14 16.93 -3.60 -0.82
CA ILE A 14 16.29 -2.29 -0.90
C ILE A 14 16.59 -1.66 -2.27
N ASP A 15 15.62 -0.93 -2.84
CA ASP A 15 15.83 -0.19 -4.08
C ASP A 15 16.85 0.95 -3.87
N SER A 16 17.88 0.99 -4.72
CA SER A 16 18.93 2.01 -4.69
C SER A 16 18.45 3.45 -4.92
N ILE A 17 17.27 3.65 -5.50
CA ILE A 17 16.63 4.97 -5.65
C ILE A 17 15.90 5.35 -4.37
N ALA A 18 15.21 4.39 -3.73
CA ALA A 18 14.51 4.62 -2.47
C ALA A 18 15.48 4.80 -1.29
N TYR A 19 16.58 4.04 -1.27
CA TYR A 19 17.48 3.96 -0.12
C TYR A 19 18.09 5.30 0.33
N PRO A 20 18.64 6.16 -0.56
CA PRO A 20 19.13 7.48 -0.15
C PRO A 20 18.04 8.35 0.48
N SER A 21 16.80 8.27 -0.04
CA SER A 21 15.66 8.99 0.54
C SER A 21 15.33 8.48 1.93
N HIS A 22 15.29 7.15 2.13
CA HIS A 22 15.10 6.57 3.47
C HIS A 22 16.20 7.02 4.44
N CYS A 23 17.48 6.99 4.04
CA CYS A 23 18.57 7.48 4.88
C CYS A 23 18.40 8.95 5.28
N GLN A 24 18.00 9.80 4.33
CA GLN A 24 17.73 11.21 4.58
C GLN A 24 16.54 11.39 5.55
N ASN A 25 15.51 10.55 5.43
CA ASN A 25 14.34 10.54 6.31
C ASN A 25 14.73 10.13 7.73
N TRP A 26 15.47 9.04 7.91
CA TRP A 26 15.99 8.62 9.21
C TRP A 26 16.81 9.70 9.91
N TYR A 27 17.70 10.37 9.17
CA TYR A 27 18.48 11.50 9.71
C TYR A 27 17.57 12.64 10.14
N ASN A 28 16.61 13.04 9.30
CA ASN A 28 15.70 14.14 9.60
C ASN A 28 14.76 13.81 10.77
N TRP A 29 14.26 12.58 10.87
CA TRP A 29 13.46 12.14 12.00
C TRP A 29 14.23 12.23 13.30
N GLY A 30 15.46 11.71 13.36
CA GLY A 30 16.31 11.83 14.55
C GLY A 30 16.65 13.29 14.90
N ARG A 31 16.70 14.19 13.91
CA ARG A 31 16.99 15.62 14.11
C ARG A 31 15.78 16.41 14.61
N TYR A 32 14.60 16.14 14.08
CA TYR A 32 13.41 16.98 14.27
C TYR A 32 12.36 16.38 15.21
N LEU A 33 12.25 15.05 15.30
CA LEU A 33 11.30 14.34 16.18
C LEU A 33 11.99 13.94 17.49
N LYS A 34 12.50 14.92 18.24
CA LYS A 34 13.34 14.71 19.44
C LYS A 34 12.67 13.99 20.61
N ASP A 35 11.34 13.95 20.62
CA ASP A 35 10.56 13.24 21.64
C ASP A 35 10.37 11.75 21.33
N TYR A 36 10.87 11.29 20.17
CA TYR A 36 10.69 9.93 19.67
C TYR A 36 12.02 9.19 19.50
N ASP A 37 12.08 7.99 20.05
CA ASP A 37 13.03 6.95 19.68
C ASP A 37 12.46 6.11 18.54
N PHE A 38 13.33 5.66 17.64
CA PHE A 38 12.93 4.89 16.47
C PHE A 38 13.56 3.49 16.49
N PHE A 39 12.74 2.50 16.17
CA PHE A 39 13.15 1.11 16.00
C PHE A 39 12.89 0.72 14.56
N PHE A 40 13.81 -0.04 13.95
CA PHE A 40 13.64 -0.51 12.59
C PHE A 40 13.47 -2.03 12.56
N ASN A 41 12.40 -2.50 11.95
CA ASN A 41 12.14 -3.92 11.71
C ASN A 41 12.06 -4.19 10.20
N ALA A 42 13.03 -4.95 9.68
CA ALA A 42 13.09 -5.36 8.29
C ALA A 42 13.52 -6.84 8.16
N PRO A 43 12.63 -7.79 8.52
CA PRO A 43 12.97 -9.20 8.50
C PRO A 43 13.12 -9.69 7.05
N ARG A 44 14.24 -10.34 6.76
CA ARG A 44 14.57 -10.82 5.42
C ARG A 44 13.62 -11.93 4.97
N ARG A 45 13.17 -11.87 3.70
CA ARG A 45 12.39 -12.95 3.03
C ARG A 45 11.13 -13.38 3.78
N THR A 46 10.46 -12.45 4.45
CA THR A 46 9.18 -12.69 5.11
C THR A 46 8.05 -12.27 4.17
N SER A 47 6.95 -13.01 4.12
CA SER A 47 5.77 -12.55 3.39
C SER A 47 5.23 -11.27 4.03
N ILE A 48 4.62 -10.38 3.23
CA ILE A 48 4.25 -9.04 3.66
C ILE A 48 3.32 -9.05 4.89
N ASP A 49 2.36 -9.96 4.93
CA ASP A 49 1.45 -10.17 6.06
C ASP A 49 2.19 -10.62 7.33
N ASN A 50 3.09 -11.60 7.22
CA ASN A 50 3.89 -12.08 8.34
C ASN A 50 4.85 -11.00 8.85
N MET A 51 5.45 -10.21 7.95
CA MET A 51 6.31 -9.08 8.31
C MET A 51 5.52 -8.03 9.11
N ARG A 52 4.32 -7.66 8.62
CA ARG A 52 3.48 -6.66 9.30
C ARG A 52 2.93 -7.18 10.63
N ASN A 53 2.54 -8.45 10.73
CA ASN A 53 2.15 -9.07 12.00
C ASN A 53 3.30 -9.11 13.00
N MET A 54 4.52 -9.46 12.55
CA MET A 54 5.71 -9.44 13.38
C MET A 54 6.00 -8.01 13.86
N SER A 55 5.92 -7.03 12.97
CA SER A 55 6.11 -5.62 13.33
C SER A 55 5.05 -5.14 14.33
N ALA A 56 3.78 -5.48 14.13
CA ALA A 56 2.72 -5.17 15.09
C ALA A 56 2.98 -5.78 16.48
N LYS A 57 3.42 -7.05 16.52
CA LYS A 57 3.81 -7.70 17.76
C LYS A 57 4.97 -6.98 18.44
N ILE A 58 6.05 -6.70 17.72
CA ILE A 58 7.22 -5.98 18.24
C ILE A 58 6.82 -4.59 18.73
N ALA A 59 5.99 -3.86 17.99
CA ALA A 59 5.53 -2.52 18.36
C ALA A 59 4.74 -2.55 19.67
N MET A 60 3.89 -3.56 19.89
CA MET A 60 3.18 -3.73 21.16
C MET A 60 4.12 -4.14 22.30
N GLU A 61 5.00 -5.11 22.08
CA GLU A 61 5.95 -5.60 23.11
C GLU A 61 6.97 -4.53 23.51
N GLN A 62 7.36 -3.68 22.56
CA GLN A 62 8.23 -2.53 22.79
C GLN A 62 7.44 -1.28 23.18
N GLU A 63 6.15 -1.36 23.47
CA GLU A 63 5.31 -0.23 23.89
C GLU A 63 5.50 1.02 23.01
N CYS A 64 5.55 0.82 21.69
CA CYS A 64 5.62 1.90 20.72
C CYS A 64 4.29 2.69 20.72
N GLU A 65 4.36 4.01 20.62
CA GLU A 65 3.19 4.86 20.41
C GLU A 65 2.61 4.67 19.02
N TYR A 66 3.52 4.52 18.03
CA TYR A 66 3.16 4.32 16.64
C TYR A 66 3.88 3.13 16.01
N LEU A 67 3.18 2.53 15.05
CA LEU A 67 3.70 1.62 14.05
C LEU A 67 3.63 2.33 12.71
N PHE A 68 4.78 2.58 12.10
CA PHE A 68 4.90 3.18 10.77
C PHE A 68 5.35 2.11 9.77
N PHE A 69 4.64 1.96 8.66
CA PHE A 69 5.08 1.11 7.55
C PHE A 69 5.50 1.94 6.35
N TYR A 70 6.61 1.52 5.73
CA TYR A 70 6.92 1.88 4.36
C TYR A 70 7.48 0.70 3.57
N ASP A 71 7.35 0.75 2.25
CA ASP A 71 7.87 -0.28 1.35
C ASP A 71 9.28 0.09 0.82
N ASP A 72 10.09 -0.92 0.47
CA ASP A 72 11.49 -0.77 0.08
C ASP A 72 11.71 -0.23 -1.34
N ASP A 73 10.62 -0.05 -2.08
CA ASP A 73 10.51 0.53 -3.43
C ASP A 73 9.69 1.84 -3.44
N CYS A 74 9.41 2.41 -2.27
CA CYS A 74 8.70 3.67 -2.11
C CYS A 74 9.58 4.74 -1.46
N PHE A 75 9.42 6.01 -1.85
CA PHE A 75 10.05 7.13 -1.15
C PHE A 75 9.11 8.33 -1.03
N PHE A 76 9.32 9.16 -0.02
CA PHE A 76 8.34 10.14 0.45
C PHE A 76 9.03 11.38 1.04
N PRO A 77 8.31 12.51 1.17
CA PRO A 77 8.84 13.77 1.70
C PRO A 77 9.49 13.63 3.08
N THR A 78 10.51 14.45 3.36
CA THR A 78 11.30 14.35 4.60
C THR A 78 10.55 14.73 5.88
N ASP A 79 9.42 15.39 5.74
CA ASP A 79 8.51 15.79 6.81
C ASP A 79 7.30 14.85 6.95
N THR A 80 7.27 13.72 6.22
CA THR A 80 6.16 12.77 6.21
C THR A 80 5.69 12.36 7.61
N LEU A 81 6.59 11.88 8.48
CA LEU A 81 6.20 11.45 9.82
C LEU A 81 5.70 12.60 10.68
N GLN A 82 6.31 13.78 10.60
CA GLN A 82 5.88 14.99 11.32
C GLN A 82 4.43 15.31 10.97
N ARG A 83 4.09 15.26 9.69
CA ARG A 83 2.76 15.55 9.18
C ARG A 83 1.74 14.48 9.56
N LEU A 84 2.07 13.19 9.38
CA LEU A 84 1.19 12.09 9.76
C LEU A 84 0.91 12.07 11.27
N ILE A 85 1.91 12.34 12.11
CA ILE A 85 1.75 12.47 13.57
C ILE A 85 0.85 13.67 13.91
N ALA A 86 1.04 14.82 13.24
CA ALA A 86 0.27 16.04 13.50
C ALA A 86 -1.24 15.88 13.26
N HIS A 87 -1.66 15.00 12.35
CA HIS A 87 -3.07 14.69 12.12
C HIS A 87 -3.75 13.99 13.31
N ASN A 88 -2.96 13.36 14.20
CA ASN A 88 -3.42 12.68 15.41
C ASN A 88 -4.55 11.66 15.14
N LYS A 89 -4.49 10.95 14.02
CA LYS A 89 -5.44 9.90 13.66
C LYS A 89 -4.96 8.53 14.12
N GLU A 90 -5.90 7.61 14.26
CA GLU A 90 -5.60 6.22 14.60
C GLU A 90 -4.91 5.49 13.45
N ILE A 91 -5.32 5.79 12.21
CA ILE A 91 -4.70 5.31 10.97
C ILE A 91 -4.70 6.48 9.98
N VAL A 92 -3.51 6.84 9.49
CA VAL A 92 -3.35 7.84 8.42
C VAL A 92 -2.21 7.45 7.47
N ALA A 93 -2.47 7.50 6.17
CA ALA A 93 -1.48 7.18 5.14
C ALA A 93 -1.14 8.39 4.27
N GLY A 94 0.01 8.34 3.60
CA GLY A 94 0.30 9.20 2.46
C GLY A 94 -0.29 8.64 1.17
N LEU A 95 -0.50 9.51 0.18
CA LEU A 95 -1.03 9.10 -1.12
C LEU A 95 0.06 8.37 -1.92
N THR A 96 -0.21 7.10 -2.22
CA THR A 96 0.61 6.25 -3.10
C THR A 96 -0.26 5.71 -4.23
N PHE A 97 0.34 5.37 -5.36
CA PHE A 97 -0.34 4.73 -6.49
C PHE A 97 0.12 3.28 -6.66
N ILE A 98 -0.72 2.43 -7.26
CA ILE A 98 -0.29 1.07 -7.64
C ILE A 98 0.80 1.13 -8.73
N ARG A 99 1.62 0.08 -8.84
CA ARG A 99 2.71 -0.02 -9.84
C ARG A 99 2.25 -0.39 -11.26
N ALA A 100 0.96 -0.41 -11.52
CA ALA A 100 0.41 -0.86 -12.80
C ALA A 100 -0.54 0.19 -13.37
N TYR A 101 -0.54 0.35 -14.69
CA TYR A 101 -1.51 1.18 -15.40
C TYR A 101 -2.95 0.78 -15.02
N PRO A 102 -3.88 1.72 -14.78
CA PRO A 102 -3.76 3.17 -15.01
C PRO A 102 -3.18 3.97 -13.83
N PHE A 103 -2.46 3.32 -12.90
CA PHE A 103 -1.87 3.93 -11.71
C PHE A 103 -2.94 4.48 -10.77
N GLU A 104 -3.88 3.62 -10.39
CA GLU A 104 -4.92 3.97 -9.43
C GLU A 104 -4.33 4.27 -8.04
N PRO A 105 -4.93 5.21 -7.27
CA PRO A 105 -4.45 5.52 -5.94
C PRO A 105 -4.70 4.33 -5.02
N MET A 106 -3.77 4.00 -4.13
CA MET A 106 -3.97 3.03 -3.06
C MET A 106 -4.82 3.61 -1.93
N VAL A 107 -5.95 4.20 -2.29
CA VAL A 107 -6.98 4.75 -1.42
C VAL A 107 -8.29 4.16 -1.91
N PHE A 108 -9.07 3.59 -1.01
CA PHE A 108 -10.22 2.78 -1.37
C PHE A 108 -11.50 3.28 -0.73
N SER A 109 -12.57 3.25 -1.52
CA SER A 109 -13.94 3.55 -1.11
C SER A 109 -14.76 2.26 -1.05
N TYR A 110 -15.65 2.17 -0.07
CA TYR A 110 -16.53 1.02 0.11
C TYR A 110 -17.73 1.07 -0.83
N LEU A 111 -17.93 -0.01 -1.58
CA LEU A 111 -19.02 -0.14 -2.55
C LEU A 111 -20.15 -1.09 -2.10
N GLY A 112 -19.89 -1.97 -1.13
CA GLY A 112 -20.88 -2.94 -0.63
C GLY A 112 -20.24 -4.18 -0.03
N GLU A 113 -21.04 -5.22 0.21
CA GLU A 113 -20.55 -6.55 0.61
C GLU A 113 -20.93 -7.59 -0.44
N LYS A 114 -20.06 -8.59 -0.62
CA LYS A 114 -20.40 -9.83 -1.31
C LYS A 114 -21.30 -10.68 -0.42
N ASN A 115 -22.02 -11.64 -1.02
CA ASN A 115 -22.88 -12.59 -0.30
C ASN A 115 -22.16 -13.41 0.79
N ASN A 116 -20.83 -13.48 0.76
CA ASN A 116 -20.01 -14.14 1.77
C ASN A 116 -19.49 -13.19 2.88
N GLY A 117 -19.98 -11.95 2.94
CA GLY A 117 -19.61 -10.95 3.95
C GLY A 117 -18.30 -10.19 3.67
N ASN A 118 -17.63 -10.48 2.55
CA ASN A 118 -16.41 -9.75 2.17
C ASN A 118 -16.76 -8.36 1.62
N ALA A 119 -16.06 -7.33 2.10
CA ALA A 119 -16.19 -5.98 1.58
C ALA A 119 -15.81 -5.91 0.09
N ILE A 120 -16.58 -5.16 -0.68
CA ILE A 120 -16.28 -4.75 -2.05
C ILE A 120 -15.74 -3.34 -1.95
N LEU A 121 -14.48 -3.17 -2.35
CA LEU A 121 -13.81 -1.89 -2.40
C LEU A 121 -13.42 -1.58 -3.84
N ASP A 122 -13.35 -0.29 -4.16
CA ASP A 122 -12.79 0.21 -5.40
C ASP A 122 -11.88 1.41 -5.12
N TYR A 123 -11.00 1.72 -6.07
CA TYR A 123 -10.08 2.83 -5.98
C TYR A 123 -10.83 4.16 -5.94
N ASP A 124 -10.50 4.99 -4.96
CA ASP A 124 -11.12 6.31 -4.81
C ASP A 124 -10.27 7.38 -5.48
N THR A 125 -10.48 7.55 -6.78
CA THR A 125 -9.77 8.55 -7.60
C THR A 125 -10.08 10.00 -7.22
N LYS A 126 -11.12 10.25 -6.41
CA LYS A 126 -11.47 11.61 -5.95
C LYS A 126 -10.44 12.19 -4.99
N VAL A 127 -9.55 11.37 -4.43
CA VAL A 127 -8.43 11.82 -3.60
C VAL A 127 -7.37 12.60 -4.40
N ILE A 128 -7.27 12.35 -5.71
CA ILE A 128 -6.25 12.95 -6.56
C ILE A 128 -6.48 14.46 -6.68
N GLY A 129 -5.43 15.24 -6.41
CA GLY A 129 -5.49 16.71 -6.42
C GLY A 129 -6.16 17.34 -5.21
N LYS A 130 -6.53 16.56 -4.19
CA LYS A 130 -6.98 17.10 -2.90
C LYS A 130 -5.80 17.61 -2.10
N THR A 131 -6.03 18.65 -1.32
CA THR A 131 -5.04 19.24 -0.39
C THR A 131 -5.36 19.00 1.07
N GLU A 132 -6.61 18.64 1.37
CA GLU A 132 -7.10 18.42 2.71
C GLU A 132 -7.05 16.94 3.09
N LEU A 133 -7.00 16.66 4.39
CA LEU A 133 -7.07 15.30 4.92
C LEU A 133 -8.34 14.59 4.41
N TYR A 134 -8.16 13.47 3.72
CA TYR A 134 -9.21 12.78 2.97
C TYR A 134 -9.69 11.53 3.73
N PRO A 135 -10.98 11.45 4.13
CA PRO A 135 -11.52 10.24 4.75
C PRO A 135 -11.73 9.13 3.71
N CYS A 136 -11.38 7.89 4.06
CA CYS A 136 -11.49 6.73 3.17
C CYS A 136 -11.76 5.44 3.96
N ASN A 137 -12.08 4.34 3.26
CA ASN A 137 -12.37 3.05 3.90
C ASN A 137 -11.16 2.12 3.96
N ALA A 138 -10.20 2.23 3.06
CA ALA A 138 -8.91 1.56 3.21
C ALA A 138 -7.82 2.34 2.50
N VAL A 139 -6.58 2.05 2.88
CA VAL A 139 -5.37 2.64 2.29
C VAL A 139 -4.32 1.56 2.09
N GLY A 140 -3.44 1.76 1.11
CA GLY A 140 -2.20 1.02 0.97
C GLY A 140 -1.23 1.35 2.10
N PHE A 141 -0.37 0.40 2.41
CA PHE A 141 0.53 0.48 3.57
C PHE A 141 2.00 0.76 3.20
N SER A 142 2.22 1.26 1.98
CA SER A 142 3.50 1.76 1.47
C SER A 142 4.01 3.01 2.18
N CYS A 143 3.11 3.72 2.87
CA CYS A 143 3.41 4.83 3.78
C CYS A 143 2.21 5.05 4.70
N VAL A 144 2.15 4.35 5.84
CA VAL A 144 1.03 4.47 6.78
C VAL A 144 1.51 4.55 8.22
N LEU A 145 0.92 5.45 8.98
CA LEU A 145 1.12 5.58 10.42
C LEU A 145 -0.12 5.06 11.15
N ILE A 146 0.12 4.15 12.09
CA ILE A 146 -0.91 3.51 12.92
C ILE A 146 -0.59 3.77 14.38
N LYS A 147 -1.57 4.19 15.17
CA LYS A 147 -1.43 4.21 16.63
C LYS A 147 -1.45 2.77 17.16
N THR A 148 -0.37 2.36 17.83
CA THR A 148 -0.25 0.99 18.37
C THR A 148 -1.37 0.64 19.36
N SER A 149 -1.98 1.64 20.00
CA SER A 149 -3.10 1.47 20.93
C SER A 149 -4.32 0.77 20.32
N ILE A 150 -4.49 0.81 18.99
CA ILE A 150 -5.59 0.09 18.31
C ILE A 150 -5.30 -1.42 18.23
N LEU A 151 -4.03 -1.80 18.10
CA LEU A 151 -3.63 -3.21 18.02
C LEU A 151 -3.93 -3.93 19.35
N LEU A 152 -3.79 -3.23 20.47
CA LEU A 152 -4.13 -3.74 21.81
C LEU A 152 -5.64 -4.05 21.99
N LYS A 153 -6.49 -3.50 21.11
CA LYS A 153 -7.94 -3.70 21.14
C LYS A 153 -8.42 -4.77 20.15
N MET A 154 -7.52 -5.30 19.31
CA MET A 154 -7.84 -6.30 18.29
C MET A 154 -7.16 -7.63 18.64
N LYS A 155 -7.74 -8.74 18.16
CA LYS A 155 -7.09 -10.05 18.26
C LYS A 155 -6.24 -10.34 17.01
N PRO A 156 -5.01 -10.88 17.16
CA PRO A 156 -4.20 -11.31 16.03
C PRO A 156 -4.79 -12.56 15.33
N PRO A 157 -4.40 -12.85 14.08
CA PRO A 157 -3.50 -12.06 13.23
C PRO A 157 -4.14 -10.74 12.80
N PHE A 158 -3.36 -9.67 12.75
CA PHE A 158 -3.82 -8.33 12.37
C PHE A 158 -3.85 -8.17 10.85
N PHE A 159 -2.84 -8.71 10.19
CA PHE A 159 -2.62 -8.61 8.75
C PHE A 159 -2.81 -9.99 8.11
N VAL A 160 -3.67 -10.10 7.10
CA VAL A 160 -3.92 -11.38 6.41
C VAL A 160 -4.06 -11.14 4.92
N THR A 161 -3.20 -11.75 4.12
CA THR A 161 -3.37 -11.79 2.67
C THR A 161 -4.26 -12.98 2.30
N GLY A 162 -5.37 -12.73 1.60
CA GLY A 162 -6.34 -13.74 1.20
C GLY A 162 -6.62 -13.74 -0.31
N ALA A 163 -7.44 -14.68 -0.77
CA ALA A 163 -7.73 -14.91 -2.20
C ALA A 163 -8.47 -13.77 -2.94
N GLY A 164 -8.72 -12.64 -2.30
CA GLY A 164 -9.35 -11.46 -2.90
C GLY A 164 -9.20 -10.20 -2.06
N THR A 165 -8.22 -10.17 -1.16
CA THR A 165 -7.97 -9.06 -0.25
C THR A 165 -6.50 -9.07 0.14
N THR A 166 -5.87 -7.92 0.05
CA THR A 166 -4.53 -7.67 0.56
C THR A 166 -4.58 -7.38 2.06
N GLU A 167 -3.46 -7.60 2.73
CA GLU A 167 -3.35 -7.51 4.18
C GLU A 167 -3.59 -6.12 4.75
N ASP A 168 -3.30 -5.07 3.99
CA ASP A 168 -3.62 -3.67 4.32
C ASP A 168 -5.13 -3.42 4.34
N VAL A 169 -5.82 -3.77 3.25
CA VAL A 169 -7.27 -3.69 3.13
C VAL A 169 -7.96 -4.52 4.21
N TYR A 170 -7.48 -5.74 4.44
CA TYR A 170 -8.00 -6.60 5.53
C TYR A 170 -7.94 -5.89 6.87
N PHE A 171 -6.78 -5.30 7.21
CA PHE A 171 -6.59 -4.59 8.47
C PHE A 171 -7.53 -3.38 8.58
N CYS A 172 -7.60 -2.55 7.53
CA CYS A 172 -8.46 -1.38 7.48
C CYS A 172 -9.94 -1.71 7.69
N ILE A 173 -10.45 -2.74 7.00
CA ILE A 173 -11.84 -3.17 7.16
C ILE A 173 -12.11 -3.71 8.55
N ARG A 174 -11.19 -4.52 9.11
CA ARG A 174 -11.35 -5.02 10.48
C ARG A 174 -11.31 -3.91 11.53
N ALA A 175 -10.39 -2.95 11.41
CA ALA A 175 -10.31 -1.82 12.32
C ALA A 175 -11.61 -1.00 12.34
N GLN A 176 -12.24 -0.79 11.18
CA GLN A 176 -13.56 -0.16 11.10
C GLN A 176 -14.66 -1.02 11.72
N LYS A 177 -14.76 -2.30 11.33
CA LYS A 177 -15.86 -3.18 11.77
C LYS A 177 -15.80 -3.50 13.27
N GLU A 178 -14.60 -3.74 13.81
CA GLU A 178 -14.43 -4.15 15.21
C GLU A 178 -14.36 -2.96 16.17
N LEU A 179 -13.82 -1.81 15.73
CA LEU A 179 -13.50 -0.69 16.62
C LEU A 179 -14.16 0.65 16.21
N GLY A 180 -14.83 0.72 15.07
CA GLY A 180 -15.42 1.98 14.57
C GLY A 180 -14.40 3.04 14.18
N ILE A 181 -13.16 2.64 13.89
CA ILE A 181 -12.06 3.58 13.59
C ILE A 181 -12.22 4.17 12.19
N SER A 182 -12.11 5.49 12.09
CA SER A 182 -12.00 6.20 10.80
C SER A 182 -10.57 6.16 10.26
N ILE A 183 -10.43 5.97 8.95
CA ILE A 183 -9.15 5.90 8.23
C ILE A 183 -9.03 7.13 7.34
N TYR A 184 -7.82 7.67 7.24
CA TYR A 184 -7.55 8.87 6.47
C TYR A 184 -6.34 8.70 5.55
N CYS A 185 -6.34 9.47 4.46
CA CYS A 185 -5.21 9.71 3.59
C CYS A 185 -4.87 11.21 3.67
N ASP A 186 -3.60 11.56 3.87
CA ASP A 186 -3.09 12.90 3.61
C ASP A 186 -2.60 12.96 2.15
N PRO A 187 -3.39 13.53 1.23
CA PRO A 187 -3.05 13.55 -0.19
C PRO A 187 -1.84 14.42 -0.51
N THR A 188 -1.42 15.28 0.42
CA THR A 188 -0.26 16.15 0.22
C THR A 188 1.05 15.49 0.69
N VAL A 189 0.98 14.30 1.32
CA VAL A 189 2.15 13.41 1.49
C VAL A 189 2.19 12.52 0.26
N GLU A 190 2.84 13.01 -0.80
CA GLU A 190 2.95 12.29 -2.07
C GLU A 190 4.09 11.27 -2.01
N VAL A 191 3.74 9.99 -2.06
CA VAL A 191 4.68 8.88 -2.03
C VAL A 191 4.98 8.46 -3.47
N THR A 192 6.26 8.49 -3.82
CA THR A 192 6.71 7.94 -5.09
C THR A 192 6.85 6.43 -4.97
N HIS A 193 6.22 5.69 -5.88
CA HIS A 193 6.31 4.23 -5.99
C HIS A 193 7.12 3.87 -7.23
N ILE A 194 8.19 3.11 -7.06
CA ILE A 194 9.05 2.68 -8.16
C ILE A 194 8.35 1.56 -8.93
N VAL A 195 8.17 1.75 -10.25
CA VAL A 195 7.36 0.85 -11.09
C VAL A 195 8.16 -0.34 -11.62
N ASP A 196 9.32 -0.11 -12.24
CA ASP A 196 10.14 -1.21 -12.79
C ASP A 196 11.62 -0.83 -12.96
N ARG A 197 12.46 -1.86 -13.09
CA ARG A 197 13.88 -1.83 -13.46
C ARG A 197 14.08 -2.72 -14.70
N TYR A 198 14.00 -2.15 -15.90
CA TYR A 198 14.26 -2.93 -17.11
C TYR A 198 15.76 -3.23 -17.31
N ALA A 199 16.09 -4.51 -17.47
CA ALA A 199 17.39 -4.93 -17.98
C ALA A 199 17.34 -5.02 -19.51
N VAL A 200 18.00 -4.10 -20.20
CA VAL A 200 18.04 -4.07 -21.68
C VAL A 200 19.31 -4.73 -22.19
N LYS A 201 19.14 -5.67 -23.14
CA LYS A 201 20.17 -6.35 -23.91
C LYS A 201 19.76 -6.36 -25.39
N THR A 202 20.70 -6.54 -26.30
CA THR A 202 20.42 -6.62 -27.75
C THR A 202 19.37 -7.69 -28.07
N THR A 203 19.34 -8.78 -27.30
CA THR A 203 18.44 -9.92 -27.50
C THR A 203 17.00 -9.69 -27.01
N ASN A 204 16.76 -8.69 -26.15
CA ASN A 204 15.43 -8.40 -25.62
C ASN A 204 14.93 -6.98 -25.95
N ARG A 205 15.78 -6.10 -26.50
CA ARG A 205 15.44 -4.72 -26.84
C ARG A 205 14.17 -4.59 -27.65
N ASP A 206 14.03 -5.35 -28.74
CA ASP A 206 12.85 -5.21 -29.62
C ASP A 206 11.57 -5.75 -28.97
N ARG A 207 11.70 -6.73 -28.05
CA ARG A 207 10.57 -7.23 -27.24
C ARG A 207 10.15 -6.21 -26.19
N ILE A 208 11.11 -5.57 -25.53
CA ILE A 208 10.84 -4.48 -24.59
C ILE A 208 10.20 -3.31 -25.33
N LEU A 209 10.74 -2.89 -26.49
CA LEU A 209 10.14 -1.84 -27.31
C LEU A 209 8.71 -2.17 -27.75
N LYS A 210 8.43 -3.44 -28.07
CA LYS A 210 7.08 -3.89 -28.39
C LYS A 210 6.18 -3.83 -27.16
N PHE A 211 6.62 -4.37 -26.01
CA PHE A 211 5.87 -4.34 -24.76
C PHE A 211 5.55 -2.90 -24.32
N GLU A 212 6.54 -2.02 -24.32
CA GLU A 212 6.37 -0.59 -24.00
C GLU A 212 5.35 0.08 -24.92
N LYS A 213 5.40 -0.22 -26.23
CA LYS A 213 4.39 0.25 -27.18
C LYS A 213 3.01 -0.36 -26.88
N ASP A 214 2.91 -1.65 -26.64
CA ASP A 214 1.63 -2.31 -26.42
C ASP A 214 0.97 -1.89 -25.09
N VAL A 215 1.77 -1.60 -24.06
CA VAL A 215 1.31 -1.20 -22.71
C VAL A 215 1.00 0.30 -22.62
N HIS A 216 1.77 1.15 -23.30
CA HIS A 216 1.65 2.61 -23.18
C HIS A 216 0.97 3.30 -24.37
N PHE A 217 0.66 2.60 -25.47
CA PHE A 217 -0.01 3.20 -26.63
C PHE A 217 -1.53 3.19 -26.45
N LYS A 218 -2.07 4.35 -26.04
CA LYS A 218 -3.52 4.60 -25.98
C LYS A 218 -4.15 4.47 -27.37
N GLY A 219 -5.17 3.61 -27.50
CA GLY A 219 -6.14 3.69 -28.60
C GLY A 219 -6.29 2.49 -29.55
N LYS A 220 -5.88 1.27 -29.18
CA LYS A 220 -6.33 0.07 -29.91
C LYS A 220 -7.37 -0.71 -29.12
N GLU A 221 -8.44 -1.14 -29.82
CA GLU A 221 -9.23 -2.29 -29.39
C GLU A 221 -8.29 -3.46 -29.12
N ILE A 222 -8.52 -4.16 -28.01
CA ILE A 222 -7.75 -5.35 -27.64
C ILE A 222 -7.88 -6.35 -28.79
N ASP A 223 -6.77 -6.63 -29.48
CA ASP A 223 -6.72 -7.69 -30.48
C ASP A 223 -6.78 -9.05 -29.75
N LEU A 224 -8.02 -9.53 -29.58
CA LEU A 224 -8.30 -10.80 -28.94
C LEU A 224 -7.77 -11.98 -29.75
N SER A 225 -7.51 -11.83 -31.06
CA SER A 225 -7.05 -12.92 -31.94
C SER A 225 -5.65 -13.44 -31.58
N ALA A 226 -4.85 -12.64 -30.87
CA ALA A 226 -3.54 -13.04 -30.36
C ALA A 226 -3.64 -13.95 -29.12
N ARG A 227 -4.82 -14.06 -28.50
CA ARG A 227 -5.06 -14.98 -27.40
C ARG A 227 -5.82 -16.18 -27.96
N GLY A 228 -5.37 -17.38 -27.61
CA GLY A 228 -5.97 -18.62 -28.12
C GLY A 228 -7.48 -18.62 -27.91
N LYS A 229 -8.21 -19.29 -28.80
CA LYS A 229 -9.68 -19.32 -28.83
C LYS A 229 -10.31 -19.60 -27.45
N GLU A 230 -9.68 -20.48 -26.68
CA GLU A 230 -10.04 -20.83 -25.30
C GLU A 230 -9.99 -19.63 -24.32
N TYR A 231 -9.00 -18.73 -24.46
CA TYR A 231 -8.89 -17.54 -23.63
C TYR A 231 -9.97 -16.51 -23.97
N ILE A 232 -10.29 -16.37 -25.26
CA ILE A 232 -11.36 -15.47 -25.72
C ILE A 232 -12.71 -15.97 -25.20
N GLU A 233 -13.00 -17.26 -25.36
CA GLU A 233 -14.23 -17.91 -24.86
C GLU A 233 -14.32 -17.79 -23.33
N TYR A 234 -13.22 -18.03 -22.60
CA TYR A 234 -13.16 -17.83 -21.15
C TYR A 234 -13.47 -16.39 -20.70
N CYS A 235 -12.94 -15.40 -21.41
CA CYS A 235 -13.22 -13.99 -21.11
C CYS A 235 -14.65 -13.59 -21.49
N GLN A 236 -15.17 -14.10 -22.60
CA GLN A 236 -16.53 -13.81 -23.06
C GLN A 236 -17.56 -14.38 -22.10
N ASP A 237 -17.42 -15.64 -21.68
CA ASP A 237 -18.32 -16.28 -20.68
C ASP A 237 -18.40 -15.47 -19.38
N ARG A 238 -17.31 -14.81 -18.97
CA ARG A 238 -17.27 -13.99 -17.75
C ARG A 238 -17.72 -12.55 -17.93
N LEU A 239 -17.71 -12.05 -19.16
CA LEU A 239 -18.24 -10.72 -19.50
C LEU A 239 -19.75 -10.77 -19.79
N THR A 240 -20.27 -11.91 -20.29
CA THR A 240 -21.70 -12.12 -20.59
C THR A 240 -22.46 -12.86 -19.51
N ALA A 241 -21.79 -13.45 -18.50
CA ALA A 241 -22.42 -13.87 -17.26
C ALA A 241 -23.01 -12.64 -16.55
N LYS A 242 -24.23 -12.27 -16.97
CA LYS A 242 -25.13 -11.44 -16.19
C LYS A 242 -25.13 -11.97 -14.77
N VAL A 243 -25.02 -11.04 -13.83
CA VAL A 243 -25.53 -11.20 -12.49
C VAL A 243 -27.02 -11.54 -12.64
N GLU A 244 -27.35 -12.83 -12.73
CA GLU A 244 -28.67 -13.33 -12.41
C GLU A 244 -28.77 -13.28 -10.89
N GLY A 245 -29.27 -12.14 -10.42
CA GLY A 245 -30.09 -12.08 -9.20
C GLY A 245 -31.53 -12.37 -9.57
#